data_AF-A0A7V9GTJ9-F1
#
_entry.id   AF-A0A7V9GTJ9-F1
#
_cell.length_a   1.000
_cell.length_b   1.000
_cell.length_c   1.000
_cell.angle_alpha   90.00
_cell.angle_beta   90.00
_cell.angle_gamma   90.00
#
_symmetry.space_group_name_H-M   'P 1'
#
loop_
_entity.id
_entity.type
_entity.pdbx_description
1 polymer ?
#
loop_
_entity_poly.entity_id
_entity_poly.type
_entity_poly.pdbx_seq_one_letter_code
_entity_poly.pdbx_strand_id
1 'polypeptide(L)'
;MLVGLSFFGFAATPARAETVWLCQPGAADNPCRDSLDTTIQEADGSSRVERPQLPADPEIDCFYVYPTVSEQPAPAADKRIDASLRAIARYQASRFSSQCRVYAPVYRQLTLAGLQAASAEQQQAAQRVAFADVREAFLDYLKNFNAGRGVVLIGHSQGTRMLRALVRAEVDKEPSVRRRLVSGLLLGQNVTVRKGELGGGDFENVPLCSKKGETGCIVAWSAYGETPPSNSRFSRPSATGTPDPFEFPRGAAYEIACTDPAMLSGRSGPLESLLRGESYPGVIGALLVQTYGGPPPSAPTAWVRPADRYTGRCERLDGSHSLQIRQVGAARKLNPSPDSTWGLHLTDVNIALGELVEIVRLQKEAYLARPGPRTKVSARKLRVRRGRVRVPVACFGEQGVCEGTLRAGGRKARFSVPTGTKKVVVLRVKRGVKRTKAKLL
;
A
#
# COMPACT_ATOMS: atom_id res chain seq x y z
N MET A 1 22.81 -32.31 -54.68
CA MET A 1 22.17 -32.83 -53.46
C MET A 1 22.55 -31.88 -52.32
N LEU A 2 21.76 -30.82 -52.10
CA LEU A 2 21.99 -29.85 -51.02
C LEU A 2 21.10 -30.25 -49.84
N VAL A 3 21.72 -30.57 -48.70
CA VAL A 3 21.01 -30.82 -47.43
C VAL A 3 20.95 -29.49 -46.69
N GLY A 4 19.76 -28.90 -46.60
CA GLY A 4 19.49 -27.72 -45.77
C GLY A 4 19.32 -28.14 -44.31
N LEU A 5 20.19 -27.64 -43.44
CA LEU A 5 20.05 -27.77 -41.99
C LEU A 5 19.17 -26.63 -41.46
N SER A 6 17.93 -26.94 -41.11
CA SER A 6 17.04 -26.00 -40.42
C SER A 6 17.39 -25.96 -38.93
N PHE A 7 17.96 -24.84 -38.47
CA PHE A 7 18.08 -24.54 -37.04
C PHE A 7 16.72 -24.10 -36.49
N PHE A 8 16.06 -24.98 -35.72
CA PHE A 8 14.97 -24.60 -34.84
C PHE A 8 15.57 -23.94 -33.59
N GLY A 9 15.57 -22.61 -33.57
CA GLY A 9 15.85 -21.85 -32.35
C GLY A 9 14.71 -22.04 -31.36
N PHE A 10 14.96 -22.80 -30.29
CA PHE A 10 14.11 -22.75 -29.11
C PHE A 10 14.27 -21.37 -28.46
N ALA A 11 13.26 -20.52 -28.60
CA ALA A 11 13.16 -19.33 -27.79
C ALA A 11 12.97 -19.78 -26.33
N ALA A 12 14.03 -19.71 -25.53
CA ALA A 12 13.93 -19.87 -24.09
C ALA A 12 13.00 -18.78 -23.57
N THR A 13 11.79 -19.16 -23.13
CA THR A 13 10.97 -18.30 -22.30
C THR A 13 11.81 -17.92 -21.08
N PRO A 14 12.03 -16.63 -20.78
CA PRO A 14 12.77 -16.27 -19.58
C PRO A 14 12.02 -16.86 -18.39
N ALA A 15 12.68 -17.75 -17.64
CA ALA A 15 12.16 -18.22 -16.37
C ALA A 15 11.89 -16.97 -15.51
N ARG A 16 10.61 -16.67 -15.24
CA ARG A 16 10.25 -15.66 -14.24
C ARG A 16 10.91 -16.11 -12.95
N ALA A 17 11.80 -15.28 -12.40
CA ALA A 17 12.37 -15.55 -11.10
C ALA A 17 11.21 -15.60 -10.10
N GLU A 18 11.13 -16.68 -9.32
CA GLU A 18 10.04 -16.89 -8.37
C GLU A 18 9.98 -15.74 -7.35
N THR A 19 8.76 -15.31 -7.00
CA THR A 19 8.57 -14.29 -5.97
C THR A 19 8.89 -14.90 -4.61
N VAL A 20 9.88 -14.33 -3.92
CA VAL A 20 10.19 -14.69 -2.54
C VAL A 20 9.34 -13.83 -1.62
N TRP A 21 8.57 -14.46 -0.72
CA TRP A 21 7.71 -13.76 0.21
C TRP A 21 8.36 -13.68 1.60
N LEU A 22 8.56 -12.45 2.09
CA LEU A 22 8.94 -12.20 3.48
C LEU A 22 7.77 -12.49 4.41
N CYS A 23 6.57 -12.02 4.03
CA CYS A 23 5.33 -12.31 4.70
C CYS A 23 4.35 -12.92 3.73
N GLN A 24 3.81 -14.09 4.08
CA GLN A 24 2.77 -14.77 3.33
C GLN A 24 1.80 -15.45 4.32
N PRO A 25 0.48 -15.17 4.24
CA PRO A 25 -0.51 -15.88 5.04
C PRO A 25 -0.40 -17.40 4.85
N GLY A 26 -0.39 -18.15 5.95
CA GLY A 26 -0.23 -19.60 5.96
C GLY A 26 1.22 -20.10 5.99
N ALA A 27 2.22 -19.24 5.78
CA ALA A 27 3.61 -19.62 5.99
C ALA A 27 3.93 -19.78 7.49
N ALA A 28 4.69 -20.81 7.85
CA ALA A 28 5.05 -21.10 9.24
C ALA A 28 5.88 -19.97 9.88
N ASP A 29 6.88 -19.46 9.15
CA ASP A 29 7.82 -18.44 9.65
C ASP A 29 7.47 -17.01 9.19
N ASN A 30 6.22 -16.58 9.38
CA ASN A 30 5.74 -15.27 8.92
C ASN A 30 5.99 -14.14 9.95
N PRO A 31 6.96 -13.22 9.74
CA PRO A 31 7.27 -12.14 10.68
C PRO A 31 6.16 -11.08 10.78
N CYS A 32 5.23 -11.02 9.81
CA CYS A 32 4.08 -10.14 9.89
C CYS A 32 2.96 -10.71 10.76
N ARG A 33 3.02 -11.99 11.19
CA ARG A 33 2.00 -12.62 12.03
C ARG A 33 2.61 -13.01 13.39
N ASP A 34 2.90 -11.99 14.18
CA ASP A 34 3.50 -12.08 15.52
C ASP A 34 2.46 -11.74 16.61
N SER A 35 2.78 -11.96 17.88
CA SER A 35 1.95 -11.53 19.01
C SER A 35 1.65 -10.04 18.94
N LEU A 36 0.41 -9.67 19.30
CA LEU A 36 -0.04 -8.29 19.40
C LEU A 36 -0.10 -7.78 20.84
N ASP A 37 0.27 -8.62 21.82
CA ASP A 37 0.30 -8.24 23.23
C ASP A 37 1.11 -6.95 23.40
N THR A 38 0.51 -5.99 24.09
CA THR A 38 1.02 -4.62 24.18
C THR A 38 1.11 -4.21 25.64
N THR A 39 2.31 -3.90 26.10
CA THR A 39 2.48 -3.20 27.38
C THR A 39 2.17 -1.73 27.17
N ILE A 40 1.15 -1.26 27.86
CA ILE A 40 0.77 0.14 27.93
C ILE A 40 1.47 0.75 29.14
N GLN A 41 2.36 1.72 28.89
CA GLN A 41 3.04 2.47 29.94
C GLN A 41 2.37 3.84 30.09
N GLU A 42 2.02 4.20 31.32
CA GLU A 42 1.41 5.50 31.64
C GLU A 42 2.45 6.45 32.28
N ALA A 43 2.14 7.75 32.28
CA ALA A 43 3.05 8.80 32.76
C ALA A 43 3.30 8.74 34.28
N ASP A 44 2.42 8.10 35.04
CA ASP A 44 2.57 7.87 36.49
C ASP A 44 3.48 6.68 36.84
N GLY A 45 4.05 6.02 35.83
CA GLY A 45 4.91 4.85 35.98
C GLY A 45 4.15 3.52 36.07
N SER A 46 2.82 3.54 36.10
CA SER A 46 2.02 2.32 36.02
C SER A 46 2.06 1.70 34.62
N SER A 47 1.79 0.39 34.55
CA SER A 47 1.64 -0.29 33.26
C SER A 47 0.58 -1.38 33.30
N ARG A 48 0.00 -1.66 32.14
CA ARG A 48 -0.92 -2.79 31.93
C ARG A 48 -0.63 -3.50 30.62
N VAL A 49 -1.06 -4.75 30.48
CA VAL A 49 -0.98 -5.47 29.21
C VAL A 49 -2.34 -5.50 28.55
N GLU A 50 -2.40 -5.04 27.31
CA GLU A 50 -3.54 -5.22 26.41
C GLU A 50 -3.25 -6.36 25.44
N ARG A 51 -4.29 -7.14 25.10
CA ARG A 51 -4.19 -8.29 24.19
C ARG A 51 -5.14 -8.12 23.00
N PRO A 52 -4.77 -7.28 22.01
CA PRO A 52 -5.56 -7.10 20.80
C PRO A 52 -5.81 -8.42 20.08
N GLN A 53 -6.97 -8.53 19.43
CA GLN A 53 -7.30 -9.72 18.65
C GLN A 53 -6.42 -9.84 17.40
N LEU A 54 -6.03 -11.07 17.09
CA LEU A 54 -5.32 -11.43 15.86
C LEU A 54 -6.18 -12.44 15.07
N PRO A 55 -7.09 -11.97 14.19
CA PRO A 55 -7.97 -12.86 13.43
C PRO A 55 -7.19 -13.84 12.55
N ALA A 56 -7.72 -15.05 12.36
CA ALA A 56 -7.13 -16.08 11.50
C ALA A 56 -7.19 -15.68 10.01
N ASP A 57 -8.31 -15.12 9.57
CA ASP A 57 -8.56 -14.70 8.19
C ASP A 57 -9.25 -13.32 8.16
N PRO A 58 -8.51 -12.21 8.32
CA PRO A 58 -9.07 -10.87 8.18
C PRO A 58 -9.55 -10.61 6.74
N GLU A 59 -10.72 -10.00 6.55
CA GLU A 59 -11.49 -9.92 5.28
C GLU A 59 -10.82 -9.20 4.10
N ILE A 60 -9.76 -8.42 4.36
CA ILE A 60 -8.99 -7.70 3.36
C ILE A 60 -7.51 -8.07 3.44
N ASP A 61 -6.74 -7.65 2.44
CA ASP A 61 -5.31 -7.92 2.35
C ASP A 61 -4.50 -6.63 2.55
N CYS A 62 -3.26 -6.78 3.00
CA CYS A 62 -2.25 -5.73 2.96
C CYS A 62 -1.11 -6.17 2.04
N PHE A 63 -0.67 -5.27 1.17
CA PHE A 63 0.54 -5.44 0.38
C PHE A 63 1.59 -4.45 0.90
N TYR A 64 2.53 -4.96 1.70
CA TYR A 64 3.54 -4.18 2.38
C TYR A 64 4.87 -4.22 1.62
N VAL A 65 5.42 -3.04 1.34
CA VAL A 65 6.76 -2.87 0.76
C VAL A 65 7.62 -2.14 1.78
N TYR A 66 8.62 -2.83 2.32
CA TYR A 66 9.46 -2.33 3.41
C TYR A 66 10.46 -1.25 2.95
N PRO A 67 11.05 -0.46 3.88
CA PRO A 67 12.10 0.52 3.58
C PRO A 67 13.48 -0.12 3.37
N THR A 68 14.50 0.71 3.09
CA THR A 68 15.89 0.24 3.09
C THR A 68 16.30 -0.24 4.47
N VAL A 69 16.64 -1.52 4.60
CA VAL A 69 17.17 -2.13 5.82
C VAL A 69 18.35 -3.07 5.56
N SER A 70 18.68 -3.34 4.29
CA SER A 70 19.78 -4.23 3.94
C SER A 70 21.14 -3.56 4.22
N GLU A 71 21.96 -4.27 5.00
CA GLU A 71 23.35 -3.95 5.31
C GLU A 71 24.34 -4.64 4.36
N GLN A 72 23.85 -5.25 3.27
CA GLN A 72 24.71 -5.88 2.27
C GLN A 72 25.58 -4.82 1.56
N PRO A 73 26.84 -5.16 1.21
CA PRO A 73 27.80 -4.18 0.71
C PRO A 73 27.53 -3.73 -0.73
N ALA A 74 26.84 -4.55 -1.53
CA ALA A 74 26.47 -4.21 -2.90
C ALA A 74 25.38 -3.11 -2.89
N PRO A 75 25.33 -2.22 -3.90
CA PRO A 75 24.28 -1.20 -3.98
C PRO A 75 22.86 -1.77 -4.01
N ALA A 76 22.65 -2.92 -4.66
CA ALA A 76 21.38 -3.65 -4.62
C ALA A 76 21.54 -4.92 -3.77
N ALA A 77 20.59 -5.17 -2.88
CA ALA A 77 20.53 -6.39 -2.09
C ALA A 77 20.23 -7.61 -2.98
N ASP A 78 20.51 -8.81 -2.47
CA ASP A 78 19.92 -10.05 -2.97
C ASP A 78 18.48 -10.27 -2.43
N LYS A 79 17.89 -11.44 -2.70
CA LYS A 79 16.56 -11.83 -2.18
C LYS A 79 16.63 -12.72 -0.92
N ARG A 80 17.75 -12.75 -0.20
CA ARG A 80 17.90 -13.56 1.01
C ARG A 80 17.17 -12.88 2.17
N ILE A 81 16.39 -13.66 2.91
CA ILE A 81 15.75 -13.19 4.14
C ILE A 81 16.77 -13.25 5.29
N ASP A 82 16.99 -12.12 5.96
CA ASP A 82 17.86 -11.99 7.11
C ASP A 82 17.12 -11.40 8.33
N ALA A 83 17.86 -11.18 9.43
CA ALA A 83 17.32 -10.64 10.67
C ALA A 83 16.75 -9.21 10.49
N SER A 84 17.39 -8.37 9.67
CA SER A 84 16.94 -6.99 9.42
C SER A 84 15.61 -6.98 8.65
N LEU A 85 15.44 -7.86 7.66
CA LEU A 85 14.17 -8.02 6.94
C LEU A 85 13.06 -8.53 7.87
N ARG A 86 13.35 -9.52 8.71
CA ARG A 86 12.37 -10.01 9.69
C ARG A 86 12.00 -8.93 10.72
N ALA A 87 12.99 -8.18 11.21
CA ALA A 87 12.78 -7.10 12.16
C ALA A 87 11.92 -5.97 11.58
N ILE A 88 12.12 -5.55 10.32
CA ILE A 88 11.32 -4.46 9.74
C ILE A 88 9.86 -4.85 9.51
N ALA A 89 9.62 -6.08 9.06
CA ALA A 89 8.26 -6.59 8.90
C ALA A 89 7.51 -6.64 10.25
N ARG A 90 8.21 -7.08 11.30
CA ARG A 90 7.72 -7.03 12.68
C ARG A 90 7.46 -5.60 13.16
N TYR A 91 8.37 -4.67 12.86
CA TYR A 91 8.36 -3.30 13.37
C TYR A 91 7.28 -2.43 12.74
N GLN A 92 7.04 -2.56 11.44
CA GLN A 92 6.11 -1.68 10.71
C GLN A 92 4.82 -2.35 10.26
N ALA A 93 4.83 -3.66 9.98
CA ALA A 93 3.71 -4.32 9.30
C ALA A 93 2.88 -5.24 10.20
N SER A 94 3.48 -5.90 11.20
CA SER A 94 2.76 -6.97 11.92
C SER A 94 1.54 -6.48 12.72
N ARG A 95 1.51 -5.21 13.14
CA ARG A 95 0.32 -4.62 13.79
C ARG A 95 -0.92 -4.61 12.90
N PHE A 96 -0.74 -4.48 11.59
CA PHE A 96 -1.83 -4.49 10.62
C PHE A 96 -2.46 -5.89 10.44
N SER A 97 -1.83 -6.97 10.92
CA SER A 97 -2.40 -8.32 10.88
C SER A 97 -3.69 -8.47 11.72
N SER A 98 -3.99 -7.50 12.58
CA SER A 98 -5.32 -7.38 13.21
C SER A 98 -6.43 -7.01 12.22
N GLN A 99 -6.10 -6.40 11.08
CA GLN A 99 -7.06 -5.88 10.10
C GLN A 99 -7.01 -6.56 8.73
N CYS A 100 -5.83 -7.06 8.33
CA CYS A 100 -5.61 -7.58 6.99
C CYS A 100 -4.65 -8.77 6.96
N ARG A 101 -4.73 -9.59 5.91
CA ARG A 101 -3.71 -10.60 5.61
C ARG A 101 -2.51 -9.92 4.97
N VAL A 102 -1.34 -9.94 5.62
CA VAL A 102 -0.15 -9.22 5.13
C VAL A 102 0.68 -10.07 4.17
N TYR A 103 0.83 -9.55 2.95
CA TYR A 103 1.77 -10.02 1.93
C TYR A 103 2.91 -9.01 1.81
N ALA A 104 4.16 -9.46 1.89
CA ALA A 104 5.33 -8.62 1.73
C ALA A 104 6.38 -9.34 0.87
N PRO A 105 6.74 -8.84 -0.31
CA PRO A 105 7.77 -9.48 -1.13
C PRO A 105 9.16 -9.12 -0.64
N VAL A 106 10.10 -10.06 -0.80
CA VAL A 106 11.52 -9.74 -0.77
C VAL A 106 11.91 -9.19 -2.14
N TYR A 107 12.46 -7.98 -2.16
CA TYR A 107 12.88 -7.31 -3.37
C TYR A 107 14.32 -6.83 -3.22
N ARG A 108 15.04 -6.72 -4.35
CA ARG A 108 16.43 -6.27 -4.38
C ARG A 108 16.53 -4.76 -4.15
N GLN A 109 16.26 -4.37 -2.91
CA GLN A 109 16.28 -3.00 -2.42
C GLN A 109 17.65 -2.34 -2.64
N LEU A 110 17.65 -1.02 -2.87
CA LEU A 110 18.88 -0.24 -2.73
C LEU A 110 19.28 -0.24 -1.25
N THR A 111 20.50 -0.71 -0.95
CA THR A 111 21.03 -1.00 0.40
C THR A 111 21.48 0.27 1.13
N LEU A 112 21.78 0.14 2.44
CA LEU A 112 22.37 1.24 3.21
C LEU A 112 23.73 1.67 2.65
N ALA A 113 24.57 0.70 2.26
CA ALA A 113 25.84 0.98 1.57
C ALA A 113 25.62 1.71 0.23
N GLY A 114 24.61 1.28 -0.53
CA GLY A 114 24.23 1.93 -1.79
C GLY A 114 23.74 3.37 -1.62
N LEU A 115 22.97 3.65 -0.57
CA LEU A 115 22.50 5.01 -0.26
C LEU A 115 23.66 5.96 0.08
N GLN A 116 24.70 5.45 0.73
CA GLN A 116 25.84 6.25 1.18
C GLN A 116 26.89 6.44 0.09
N ALA A 117 27.24 5.37 -0.64
CA ALA A 117 28.44 5.35 -1.46
C ALA A 117 28.20 5.21 -2.97
N ALA A 118 27.00 4.78 -3.41
CA ALA A 118 26.76 4.58 -4.83
C ALA A 118 26.50 5.90 -5.57
N SER A 119 26.93 5.98 -6.82
CA SER A 119 26.65 7.11 -7.70
C SER A 119 25.14 7.27 -7.95
N ALA A 120 24.70 8.46 -8.36
CA ALA A 120 23.30 8.71 -8.69
C ALA A 120 22.77 7.73 -9.75
N GLU A 121 23.58 7.38 -10.75
CA GLU A 121 23.23 6.40 -11.78
C GLU A 121 23.08 4.98 -11.22
N GLN A 122 24.00 4.55 -10.36
CA GLN A 122 23.93 3.25 -9.69
C GLN A 122 22.70 3.16 -8.78
N GLN A 123 22.39 4.23 -8.04
CA GLN A 123 21.18 4.28 -7.20
C GLN A 123 19.91 4.18 -8.06
N GLN A 124 19.85 4.88 -9.18
CA GLN A 124 18.72 4.79 -10.11
C GLN A 124 18.59 3.40 -10.72
N ALA A 125 19.70 2.75 -11.09
CA ALA A 125 19.70 1.38 -11.60
C ALA A 125 19.18 0.39 -10.54
N ALA A 126 19.67 0.47 -9.31
CA ALA A 126 19.20 -0.35 -8.21
C ALA A 126 17.69 -0.15 -7.93
N GLN A 127 17.21 1.10 -7.97
CA GLN A 127 15.79 1.41 -7.81
C GLN A 127 14.92 0.82 -8.93
N ARG A 128 15.38 0.82 -10.19
CA ARG A 128 14.66 0.15 -11.29
C ARG A 128 14.55 -1.36 -11.06
N VAL A 129 15.62 -1.99 -10.59
CA VAL A 129 15.61 -3.43 -10.24
C VAL A 129 14.65 -3.70 -9.08
N ALA A 130 14.72 -2.89 -8.02
CA ALA A 130 13.81 -2.97 -6.88
C ALA A 130 12.33 -2.86 -7.33
N PHE A 131 12.02 -1.90 -8.19
CA PHE A 131 10.66 -1.72 -8.70
C PHE A 131 10.20 -2.90 -9.55
N ALA A 132 11.08 -3.45 -10.40
CA ALA A 132 10.75 -4.62 -11.20
C ALA A 132 10.33 -5.82 -10.33
N ASP A 133 11.07 -6.09 -9.25
CA ASP A 133 10.74 -7.14 -8.28
C ASP A 133 9.42 -6.87 -7.55
N VAL A 134 9.19 -5.64 -7.08
CA VAL A 134 7.94 -5.26 -6.38
C VAL A 134 6.73 -5.40 -7.31
N ARG A 135 6.87 -4.96 -8.57
CA ARG A 135 5.82 -5.07 -9.58
C ARG A 135 5.53 -6.52 -9.93
N GLU A 136 6.55 -7.34 -10.12
CA GLU A 136 6.39 -8.78 -10.36
C GLU A 136 5.62 -9.44 -9.21
N ALA A 137 6.01 -9.17 -7.97
CA ALA A 137 5.33 -9.69 -6.80
C ALA A 137 3.89 -9.21 -6.67
N PHE A 138 3.60 -7.94 -6.97
CA PHE A 138 2.22 -7.44 -6.92
C PHE A 138 1.32 -8.13 -7.95
N LEU A 139 1.84 -8.36 -9.15
CA LEU A 139 1.11 -9.10 -10.20
C LEU A 139 0.91 -10.57 -9.81
N ASP A 140 1.90 -11.19 -9.18
CA ASP A 140 1.80 -12.55 -8.63
C ASP A 140 0.73 -12.63 -7.52
N TYR A 141 0.78 -11.69 -6.56
CA TYR A 141 -0.23 -11.50 -5.52
C TYR A 141 -1.65 -11.36 -6.09
N LEU A 142 -1.85 -10.47 -7.06
CA LEU A 142 -3.17 -10.25 -7.67
C LEU A 142 -3.70 -11.51 -8.37
N LYS A 143 -2.81 -12.27 -9.01
CA LYS A 143 -3.15 -13.47 -9.78
C LYS A 143 -3.47 -14.65 -8.87
N ASN A 144 -2.64 -14.89 -7.86
CA ASN A 144 -2.61 -16.16 -7.14
C ASN A 144 -3.19 -16.08 -5.71
N PHE A 145 -3.26 -14.89 -5.11
CA PHE A 145 -3.52 -14.77 -3.67
C PHE A 145 -4.69 -13.84 -3.30
N ASN A 146 -4.84 -12.71 -4.01
CA ASN A 146 -5.81 -11.67 -3.63
C ASN A 146 -7.27 -12.14 -3.72
N ALA A 147 -7.60 -13.02 -4.68
CA ALA A 147 -8.94 -13.55 -4.91
C ALA A 147 -10.07 -12.49 -4.96
N GLY A 148 -9.75 -11.25 -5.38
CA GLY A 148 -10.70 -10.14 -5.49
C GLY A 148 -10.96 -9.35 -4.19
N ARG A 149 -10.21 -9.62 -3.11
CA ARG A 149 -10.32 -8.90 -1.83
C ARG A 149 -9.87 -7.45 -1.97
N GLY A 150 -10.37 -6.60 -1.07
CA GLY A 150 -9.81 -5.26 -0.89
C GLY A 150 -8.35 -5.33 -0.45
N VAL A 151 -7.53 -4.38 -0.88
CA VAL A 151 -6.10 -4.31 -0.54
C VAL A 151 -5.74 -2.94 0.03
N VAL A 152 -4.97 -2.94 1.11
CA VAL A 152 -4.25 -1.78 1.63
C VAL A 152 -2.81 -1.86 1.15
N LEU A 153 -2.31 -0.81 0.50
CA LEU A 153 -0.91 -0.69 0.14
C LEU A 153 -0.17 0.00 1.28
N ILE A 154 0.94 -0.57 1.78
CA ILE A 154 1.69 0.00 2.91
C ILE A 154 3.15 0.15 2.50
N GLY A 155 3.67 1.36 2.54
CA GLY A 155 5.06 1.67 2.22
C GLY A 155 5.66 2.62 3.24
N HIS A 156 6.97 2.46 3.45
CA HIS A 156 7.79 3.45 4.12
C HIS A 156 9.07 3.71 3.32
N SER A 157 9.53 4.95 3.26
CA SER A 157 10.80 5.31 2.62
C SER A 157 10.93 4.74 1.20
N GLN A 158 11.95 3.92 0.92
CA GLN A 158 12.09 3.25 -0.37
C GLN A 158 10.85 2.45 -0.78
N GLY A 159 10.17 1.78 0.16
CA GLY A 159 8.94 1.06 -0.13
C GLY A 159 7.81 1.97 -0.61
N THR A 160 7.68 3.17 -0.03
CA THR A 160 6.76 4.20 -0.55
C THR A 160 7.15 4.64 -1.95
N ARG A 161 8.45 4.81 -2.24
CA ARG A 161 8.92 5.15 -3.58
C ARG A 161 8.52 4.06 -4.59
N MET A 162 8.67 2.80 -4.23
CA MET A 162 8.25 1.67 -5.07
C MET A 162 6.73 1.64 -5.25
N LEU A 163 5.96 1.89 -4.18
CA LEU A 163 4.50 1.92 -4.25
C LEU A 163 3.97 3.12 -5.04
N ARG A 164 4.63 4.27 -5.05
CA ARG A 164 4.28 5.39 -5.93
C ARG A 164 4.41 4.97 -7.40
N ALA A 165 5.51 4.33 -7.76
CA ALA A 165 5.71 3.78 -9.10
C ALA A 165 4.68 2.68 -9.44
N LEU A 166 4.39 1.80 -8.48
CA LEU A 166 3.43 0.69 -8.64
C LEU A 166 2.01 1.20 -8.84
N VAL A 167 1.57 2.17 -8.02
CA VAL A 167 0.24 2.75 -8.15
C VAL A 167 0.10 3.40 -9.52
N ARG A 168 1.07 4.19 -9.98
CA ARG A 168 1.05 4.79 -11.34
C ARG A 168 0.97 3.74 -12.46
N ALA A 169 1.69 2.63 -12.32
CA ALA A 169 1.79 1.60 -13.35
C ALA A 169 0.58 0.64 -13.39
N GLU A 170 0.09 0.20 -12.23
CA GLU A 170 -0.82 -0.96 -12.13
C GLU A 170 -2.18 -0.63 -11.49
N VAL A 171 -2.32 0.53 -10.84
CA VAL A 171 -3.52 0.86 -10.05
C VAL A 171 -4.23 2.09 -10.61
N ASP A 172 -3.52 3.21 -10.70
CA ASP A 172 -4.07 4.53 -10.97
C ASP A 172 -4.82 4.62 -12.29
N LYS A 173 -4.33 3.96 -13.35
CA LYS A 173 -4.98 3.97 -14.67
C LYS A 173 -5.85 2.75 -14.95
N GLU A 174 -5.88 1.78 -14.04
CA GLU A 174 -6.55 0.49 -14.21
C GLU A 174 -7.78 0.38 -13.28
N PRO A 175 -9.00 0.74 -13.74
CA PRO A 175 -10.18 0.78 -12.87
C PRO A 175 -10.48 -0.55 -12.18
N SER A 176 -10.12 -1.67 -12.81
CA SER A 176 -10.34 -3.02 -12.29
C SER A 176 -9.46 -3.38 -11.09
N VAL A 177 -8.26 -2.78 -11.01
CA VAL A 177 -7.33 -2.89 -9.89
C VAL A 177 -7.61 -1.77 -8.88
N ARG A 178 -7.75 -0.53 -9.36
CA ARG A 178 -8.05 0.66 -8.53
C ARG A 178 -9.23 0.46 -7.59
N ARG A 179 -10.30 -0.18 -8.06
CA ARG A 179 -11.48 -0.47 -7.24
C ARG A 179 -11.22 -1.37 -6.03
N ARG A 180 -10.11 -2.12 -6.01
CA ARG A 180 -9.71 -2.97 -4.87
C ARG A 180 -8.95 -2.17 -3.81
N LEU A 181 -8.48 -0.96 -4.12
CA LEU A 181 -7.74 -0.13 -3.17
C LEU A 181 -8.66 0.29 -2.02
N VAL A 182 -8.39 -0.24 -0.84
CA VAL A 182 -9.00 0.20 0.42
C VAL A 182 -8.31 1.49 0.86
N SER A 183 -6.99 1.49 0.87
CA SER A 183 -6.14 2.60 1.31
C SER A 183 -4.72 2.46 0.77
N GLY A 184 -4.00 3.56 0.60
CA GLY A 184 -2.56 3.55 0.41
C GLY A 184 -1.86 4.33 1.51
N LEU A 185 -1.17 3.65 2.42
CA LEU A 185 -0.34 4.24 3.47
C LEU A 185 1.08 4.44 2.90
N LEU A 186 1.35 5.64 2.37
CA LEU A 186 2.57 5.99 1.65
C LEU A 186 3.41 6.96 2.48
N LEU A 187 4.23 6.43 3.39
CA LEU A 187 4.87 7.19 4.46
C LEU A 187 6.38 7.42 4.19
N GLY A 188 6.95 8.51 4.70
CA GLY A 188 8.40 8.78 4.64
C GLY A 188 8.96 9.00 3.23
N GLN A 189 8.16 9.56 2.32
CA GLN A 189 8.58 9.97 0.98
C GLN A 189 7.75 11.15 0.47
N ASN A 190 8.26 11.77 -0.59
CA ASN A 190 7.66 12.92 -1.26
C ASN A 190 6.51 12.52 -2.21
N VAL A 191 5.42 11.99 -1.68
CA VAL A 191 4.17 11.85 -2.45
C VAL A 191 3.72 13.25 -2.87
N THR A 192 3.44 13.47 -4.15
CA THR A 192 3.11 14.80 -4.69
C THR A 192 1.63 14.94 -5.04
N VAL A 193 1.10 16.13 -4.80
CA VAL A 193 -0.20 16.62 -5.30
C VAL A 193 -0.03 18.00 -5.92
N ARG A 194 -1.01 18.46 -6.70
CA ARG A 194 -1.04 19.89 -7.07
C ARG A 194 -1.20 20.72 -5.81
N LYS A 195 -0.52 21.85 -5.75
CA LYS A 195 -0.57 22.74 -4.59
C LYS A 195 -2.02 23.16 -4.30
N GLY A 196 -2.48 22.90 -3.06
CA GLY A 196 -3.84 23.19 -2.61
C GLY A 196 -4.87 22.12 -2.94
N GLU A 197 -4.48 21.05 -3.64
CA GLU A 197 -5.39 20.01 -4.13
C GLU A 197 -5.18 18.68 -3.40
N LEU A 198 -6.18 17.80 -3.47
CA LEU A 198 -6.07 16.42 -2.97
C LEU A 198 -5.46 15.45 -4.01
N GLY A 199 -5.13 15.91 -5.21
CA GLY A 199 -4.66 15.05 -6.30
C GLY A 199 -3.92 15.80 -7.40
N GLY A 200 -3.73 15.14 -8.55
CA GLY A 200 -3.14 15.75 -9.74
C GLY A 200 -1.61 15.87 -9.74
N GLY A 201 -0.94 15.24 -8.76
CA GLY A 201 0.50 15.04 -8.73
C GLY A 201 0.84 13.61 -9.13
N ASP A 202 1.31 12.79 -8.19
CA ASP A 202 1.75 11.41 -8.47
C ASP A 202 0.68 10.58 -9.18
N PHE A 203 -0.58 10.80 -8.81
CA PHE A 203 -1.73 10.02 -9.23
C PHE A 203 -2.80 10.92 -9.86
N GLU A 204 -3.40 10.44 -10.95
CA GLU A 204 -4.47 11.13 -11.68
C GLU A 204 -5.84 10.78 -11.09
N ASN A 205 -6.05 9.53 -10.66
CA ASN A 205 -7.35 8.99 -10.26
C ASN A 205 -7.41 8.52 -8.81
N VAL A 206 -6.31 8.58 -8.06
CA VAL A 206 -6.26 8.22 -6.63
C VAL A 206 -5.92 9.47 -5.80
N PRO A 207 -6.91 10.09 -5.12
CA PRO A 207 -6.68 11.29 -4.32
C PRO A 207 -6.08 10.97 -2.94
N LEU A 208 -5.67 12.00 -2.20
CA LEU A 208 -5.41 11.91 -0.77
C LEU A 208 -6.70 11.69 0.00
N CYS A 209 -6.61 10.96 1.12
CA CYS A 209 -7.73 10.80 2.05
C CYS A 209 -8.00 12.13 2.76
N SER A 210 -9.27 12.51 2.81
CA SER A 210 -9.75 13.79 3.33
C SER A 210 -10.71 13.65 4.52
N LYS A 211 -11.28 12.46 4.73
CA LYS A 211 -12.25 12.20 5.80
C LYS A 211 -12.19 10.77 6.33
N LYS A 212 -12.75 10.59 7.52
CA LYS A 212 -12.86 9.30 8.21
C LYS A 212 -13.53 8.24 7.33
N GLY A 213 -12.91 7.07 7.23
CA GLY A 213 -13.45 5.91 6.48
C GLY A 213 -13.50 6.09 4.96
N GLU A 214 -12.93 7.16 4.40
CA GLU A 214 -12.81 7.32 2.95
C GLU A 214 -11.87 6.25 2.37
N THR A 215 -12.28 5.57 1.30
CA THR A 215 -11.52 4.46 0.72
C THR A 215 -11.08 4.77 -0.70
N GLY A 216 -10.05 4.06 -1.19
CA GLY A 216 -9.50 4.29 -2.53
C GLY A 216 -8.68 5.58 -2.61
N CYS A 217 -8.08 5.98 -1.49
CA CYS A 217 -7.30 7.20 -1.33
C CYS A 217 -5.96 6.92 -0.64
N ILE A 218 -5.08 7.92 -0.66
CA ILE A 218 -3.73 7.85 -0.09
C ILE A 218 -3.65 8.62 1.24
N VAL A 219 -3.05 7.99 2.23
CA VAL A 219 -2.55 8.56 3.47
C VAL A 219 -1.05 8.72 3.34
N ALA A 220 -0.52 9.92 3.49
CA ALA A 220 0.90 10.20 3.29
C ALA A 220 1.40 11.30 4.21
N TRP A 221 2.65 11.20 4.65
CA TRP A 221 3.39 12.26 5.32
C TRP A 221 4.88 11.91 5.41
N SER A 222 5.68 12.89 5.82
CA SER A 222 7.01 12.70 6.42
C SER A 222 7.06 13.51 7.72
N ALA A 223 7.58 12.91 8.78
CA ALA A 223 7.52 13.42 10.14
C ALA A 223 8.73 14.29 10.49
N TYR A 224 8.49 15.42 11.14
CA TYR A 224 9.52 16.34 11.61
C TYR A 224 9.16 16.85 13.01
N GLY A 225 10.17 17.01 13.87
CA GLY A 225 10.00 17.63 15.19
C GLY A 225 10.27 19.14 15.20
N GLU A 226 10.83 19.66 14.12
CA GLU A 226 11.20 21.06 13.91
C GLU A 226 10.92 21.45 12.45
N THR A 227 11.03 22.75 12.11
CA THR A 227 10.87 23.20 10.73
C THR A 227 11.85 22.47 9.79
N PRO A 228 11.37 21.79 8.73
CA PRO A 228 12.26 21.09 7.79
C PRO A 228 13.26 22.06 7.14
N PRO A 229 14.57 21.79 7.20
CA PRO A 229 15.57 22.67 6.60
C PRO A 229 15.35 22.80 5.09
N SER A 230 15.91 23.85 4.48
CA SER A 230 15.73 24.11 3.04
C SER A 230 16.27 22.98 2.15
N ASN A 231 17.29 22.25 2.62
CA ASN A 231 17.88 21.07 1.99
C ASN A 231 17.33 19.74 2.53
N SER A 232 16.16 19.75 3.16
CA SER A 232 15.52 18.52 3.65
C SER A 232 15.35 17.48 2.54
N ARG A 233 15.54 16.21 2.89
CA ARG A 233 15.37 15.06 2.00
C ARG A 233 13.90 14.84 1.65
N PHE A 234 13.02 15.20 2.58
CA PHE A 234 11.57 14.97 2.50
C PHE A 234 10.79 16.26 2.75
N SER A 235 9.49 16.22 2.49
CA SER A 235 8.54 17.31 2.74
C SER A 235 8.67 18.53 1.81
N ARG A 236 9.55 18.46 0.80
CA ARG A 236 9.70 19.48 -0.25
C ARG A 236 9.67 18.83 -1.63
N PRO A 237 8.96 19.40 -2.62
CA PRO A 237 9.02 18.93 -4.00
C PRO A 237 10.44 19.07 -4.56
N SER A 238 10.89 18.08 -5.31
CA SER A 238 12.16 18.17 -6.03
C SER A 238 12.12 19.30 -7.05
N ALA A 239 13.29 19.91 -7.31
CA ALA A 239 13.43 20.91 -8.35
C ALA A 239 13.19 20.32 -9.75
N THR A 240 12.71 21.14 -10.69
CA THR A 240 12.59 20.79 -12.10
C THR A 240 13.96 20.33 -12.64
N GLY A 241 13.99 19.25 -13.41
CA GLY A 241 15.23 18.70 -13.98
C GLY A 241 15.99 17.73 -13.08
N THR A 242 15.61 17.57 -11.80
CA THR A 242 16.19 16.52 -10.93
C THR A 242 15.93 15.14 -11.56
N PRO A 243 16.97 14.36 -11.89
CA PRO A 243 16.80 13.03 -12.46
C PRO A 243 16.10 12.08 -11.47
N ASP A 244 15.11 11.35 -11.97
CA ASP A 244 14.37 10.34 -11.20
C ASP A 244 14.00 9.17 -12.11
N PRO A 245 14.26 7.91 -11.73
CA PRO A 245 14.05 6.76 -12.61
C PRO A 245 12.57 6.44 -12.86
N PHE A 246 11.64 7.09 -12.14
CA PHE A 246 10.20 6.90 -12.27
C PHE A 246 9.47 8.16 -12.74
N GLU A 247 10.22 9.23 -13.03
CA GLU A 247 9.71 10.51 -13.53
C GLU A 247 8.55 11.06 -12.69
N PHE A 248 8.70 11.03 -11.37
CA PHE A 248 7.70 11.62 -10.48
C PHE A 248 7.52 13.13 -10.75
N PRO A 249 6.30 13.67 -10.58
CA PRO A 249 6.02 15.09 -10.72
C PRO A 249 6.89 15.94 -9.78
N ARG A 250 7.31 17.11 -10.27
CA ARG A 250 8.31 17.97 -9.64
C ARG A 250 8.14 19.43 -10.05
N GLY A 251 8.77 20.33 -9.31
CA GLY A 251 8.70 21.78 -9.51
C GLY A 251 7.59 22.47 -8.72
N ALA A 252 7.53 23.80 -8.84
CA ALA A 252 6.77 24.68 -7.96
C ALA A 252 5.23 24.55 -8.02
N ALA A 253 4.70 23.86 -9.03
CA ALA A 253 3.27 23.59 -9.17
C ALA A 253 2.76 22.50 -8.20
N TYR A 254 3.67 21.72 -7.62
CA TYR A 254 3.35 20.61 -6.73
C TYR A 254 3.69 20.95 -5.28
N GLU A 255 3.03 20.26 -4.35
CA GLU A 255 3.42 20.20 -2.94
C GLU A 255 3.51 18.74 -2.49
N ILE A 256 4.20 18.51 -1.37
CA ILE A 256 4.24 17.17 -0.75
C ILE A 256 2.94 16.93 0.00
N ALA A 257 2.38 15.73 -0.15
CA ALA A 257 1.19 15.31 0.55
C ALA A 257 1.46 15.17 2.06
N CYS A 258 0.55 15.71 2.86
CA CYS A 258 0.44 15.43 4.28
C CYS A 258 -1.03 15.27 4.64
N THR A 259 -1.39 14.11 5.20
CA THR A 259 -2.74 13.80 5.69
C THR A 259 -2.71 13.66 7.21
N ASP A 260 -3.57 14.39 7.92
CA ASP A 260 -3.60 14.39 9.38
C ASP A 260 -4.14 13.05 9.94
N PRO A 261 -3.31 12.29 10.68
CA PRO A 261 -3.72 10.96 11.16
C PRO A 261 -4.80 11.01 12.24
N ALA A 262 -4.85 12.06 13.07
CA ALA A 262 -5.87 12.23 14.10
C ALA A 262 -7.24 12.51 13.44
N MET A 263 -7.26 13.37 12.43
CA MET A 263 -8.48 13.65 11.64
C MET A 263 -9.02 12.40 10.96
N LEU A 264 -8.17 11.62 10.28
CA LEU A 264 -8.60 10.46 9.50
C LEU A 264 -9.01 9.26 10.38
N SER A 265 -8.36 9.07 11.53
CA SER A 265 -8.76 8.05 12.52
C SER A 265 -9.99 8.48 13.32
N GLY A 266 -10.22 9.79 13.46
CA GLY A 266 -11.23 10.36 14.35
C GLY A 266 -10.84 10.26 15.83
N ARG A 267 -9.56 10.01 16.13
CA ARG A 267 -9.03 9.99 17.50
C ARG A 267 -8.61 11.40 17.90
N SER A 268 -9.05 11.84 19.07
CA SER A 268 -8.64 13.10 19.69
C SER A 268 -7.55 12.87 20.72
N GLY A 269 -6.62 13.82 20.86
CA GLY A 269 -5.55 13.78 21.86
C GLY A 269 -4.19 13.39 21.27
N PRO A 270 -3.24 12.96 22.12
CA PRO A 270 -1.94 12.49 21.66
C PRO A 270 -2.06 11.26 20.77
N LEU A 271 -1.14 11.14 19.81
CA LEU A 271 -0.99 9.98 18.94
C LEU A 271 -0.72 8.72 19.76
N GLU A 272 -1.27 7.59 19.32
CA GLU A 272 -0.97 6.27 19.85
C GLU A 272 0.28 5.70 19.16
N SER A 273 1.45 6.13 19.66
CA SER A 273 2.74 5.58 19.25
C SER A 273 2.90 4.15 19.73
N LEU A 274 3.22 3.24 18.81
CA LEU A 274 3.40 1.81 19.10
C LEU A 274 4.76 1.35 18.59
N LEU A 275 5.58 0.85 19.49
CA LEU A 275 6.94 0.39 19.21
C LEU A 275 7.07 -1.10 19.51
N ARG A 276 8.10 -1.73 18.96
CA ARG A 276 8.47 -3.09 19.36
C ARG A 276 9.05 -3.07 20.77
N GLY A 277 8.66 -4.06 21.59
CA GLY A 277 9.26 -4.25 22.91
C GLY A 277 10.73 -4.65 22.82
N GLU A 278 11.10 -5.37 21.76
CA GLU A 278 12.47 -5.75 21.42
C GLU A 278 13.20 -4.63 20.67
N SER A 279 14.51 -4.51 20.92
CA SER A 279 15.36 -3.58 20.19
C SER A 279 15.51 -3.98 18.72
N TYR A 280 15.56 -2.97 17.85
CA TYR A 280 15.83 -3.17 16.44
C TYR A 280 17.34 -3.45 16.22
N PRO A 281 17.74 -4.43 15.40
CA PRO A 281 19.15 -4.79 15.21
C PRO A 281 19.91 -3.83 14.27
N GLY A 282 21.24 -3.90 14.33
CA GLY A 282 22.12 -3.32 13.31
C GLY A 282 22.12 -1.78 13.25
N VAL A 283 22.42 -1.24 12.07
CA VAL A 283 22.61 0.21 11.86
C VAL A 283 21.33 0.99 12.18
N ILE A 284 20.16 0.48 11.77
CA ILE A 284 18.88 1.12 12.05
C ILE A 284 18.60 1.17 13.56
N GLY A 285 18.98 0.13 14.30
CA GLY A 285 18.92 0.13 15.76
C GLY A 285 19.72 1.27 16.40
N ALA A 286 20.96 1.46 15.94
CA ALA A 286 21.81 2.55 16.40
C ALA A 286 21.21 3.93 16.06
N LEU A 287 20.64 4.08 14.86
CA LEU A 287 19.99 5.33 14.46
C LEU A 287 18.70 5.61 15.25
N LEU A 288 17.97 4.58 15.67
CA LEU A 288 16.83 4.72 16.58
C LEU A 288 17.28 5.19 17.98
N VAL A 289 18.41 4.69 18.50
CA VAL A 289 18.98 5.19 19.76
C VAL A 289 19.26 6.70 19.67
N GLN A 290 19.82 7.17 18.55
CA GLN A 290 19.99 8.60 18.30
C GLN A 290 18.64 9.34 18.28
N THR A 291 17.65 8.83 17.55
CA THR A 291 16.31 9.43 17.48
C THR A 291 15.65 9.57 18.85
N TYR A 292 15.79 8.60 19.74
CA TYR A 292 15.18 8.65 21.08
C TYR A 292 16.08 9.31 22.15
N GLY A 293 17.28 9.78 21.79
CA GLY A 293 18.24 10.36 22.72
C GLY A 293 18.73 9.35 23.78
N GLY A 294 18.76 8.07 23.43
CA GLY A 294 18.98 6.95 24.33
C GLY A 294 18.22 5.70 23.85
N PRO A 295 18.25 4.59 24.61
CA PRO A 295 17.51 3.39 24.23
C PRO A 295 16.04 3.69 23.93
N PRO A 296 15.48 3.19 22.81
CA PRO A 296 14.05 3.26 22.56
C PRO A 296 13.28 2.61 23.71
N PRO A 297 12.02 3.03 23.97
CA PRO A 297 11.17 2.33 24.92
C PRO A 297 11.10 0.83 24.62
N SER A 298 11.07 0.03 25.67
CA SER A 298 10.98 -1.43 25.58
C SER A 298 9.98 -1.98 26.58
N ALA A 299 9.56 -3.23 26.36
CA ALA A 299 8.73 -4.00 27.28
C ALA A 299 8.89 -5.51 26.99
N PRO A 300 8.53 -6.40 27.95
CA PRO A 300 8.56 -7.85 27.73
C PRO A 300 7.56 -8.38 26.71
N THR A 301 6.52 -7.60 26.40
CA THR A 301 5.52 -7.94 25.38
C THR A 301 6.02 -7.56 23.98
N ALA A 302 5.40 -8.10 22.93
CA ALA A 302 5.83 -7.84 21.55
C ALA A 302 5.77 -6.35 21.20
N TRP A 303 4.80 -5.62 21.78
CA TRP A 303 4.59 -4.19 21.56
C TRP A 303 4.61 -3.38 22.85
N VAL A 304 5.01 -2.12 22.74
CA VAL A 304 4.91 -1.15 23.82
C VAL A 304 4.25 0.13 23.33
N ARG A 305 3.29 0.64 24.11
CA ARG A 305 2.82 2.03 24.02
C ARG A 305 3.55 2.81 25.12
N PRO A 306 4.64 3.53 24.78
CA PRO A 306 5.56 4.09 25.78
C PRO A 306 4.93 5.26 26.53
N ALA A 307 5.34 5.57 27.76
CA ALA A 307 4.77 6.71 28.50
C ALA A 307 4.94 8.07 27.77
N ASP A 308 6.00 8.21 26.95
CA ASP A 308 6.21 9.35 26.06
C ASP A 308 5.01 9.51 25.09
N ARG A 309 4.39 10.70 25.09
CA ARG A 309 3.23 11.03 24.23
C ARG A 309 3.58 12.19 23.31
N TYR A 310 3.03 12.17 22.10
CA TYR A 310 3.24 13.20 21.09
C TYR A 310 1.93 13.58 20.41
N THR A 311 1.81 14.82 19.95
CA THR A 311 0.78 15.21 18.99
C THR A 311 1.39 15.30 17.59
N GLY A 312 0.57 15.12 16.56
CA GLY A 312 0.99 15.26 15.17
C GLY A 312 -0.05 16.05 14.38
N ARG A 313 0.38 17.08 13.64
CA ARG A 313 -0.47 17.85 12.74
C ARG A 313 0.26 18.17 11.44
N CYS A 314 -0.44 18.10 10.32
CA CYS A 314 0.11 18.53 9.05
C CYS A 314 0.24 20.06 9.01
N GLU A 315 1.45 20.56 8.75
CA GLU A 315 1.74 21.98 8.70
C GLU A 315 2.58 22.35 7.48
N ARG A 316 2.31 23.56 6.97
CA ARG A 316 3.12 24.18 5.92
C ARG A 316 4.09 25.16 6.58
N LEU A 317 5.37 24.84 6.55
CA LEU A 317 6.43 25.65 7.17
C LEU A 317 7.54 25.90 6.15
N ASP A 318 7.83 27.17 5.88
CA ASP A 318 8.90 27.61 4.97
C ASP A 318 8.93 26.89 3.61
N GLY A 319 7.76 26.65 3.02
CA GLY A 319 7.63 25.97 1.73
C GLY A 319 7.73 24.43 1.79
N SER A 320 7.81 23.85 2.98
CA SER A 320 7.62 22.41 3.21
C SER A 320 6.17 22.10 3.62
N HIS A 321 5.74 20.84 3.45
CA HIS A 321 4.49 20.32 4.00
C HIS A 321 4.75 18.96 4.64
N SER A 322 4.54 18.86 5.96
CA SER A 322 5.01 17.73 6.77
C SER A 322 4.14 17.49 8.00
N LEU A 323 4.23 16.28 8.57
CA LEU A 323 3.60 15.97 9.85
C LEU A 323 4.51 16.49 10.98
N GLN A 324 4.10 17.57 11.63
CA GLN A 324 4.83 18.18 12.73
C GLN A 324 4.50 17.46 14.04
N ILE A 325 5.53 16.85 14.62
CA ILE A 325 5.46 16.08 15.85
C ILE A 325 5.86 16.95 17.03
N ARG A 326 5.00 17.06 18.04
CA ARG A 326 5.26 17.85 19.25
C ARG A 326 5.14 17.00 20.51
N GLN A 327 6.09 17.16 21.43
CA GLN A 327 6.09 16.51 22.74
C GLN A 327 4.85 16.92 23.55
N VAL A 328 4.32 15.99 24.33
CA VAL A 328 3.29 16.26 25.33
C VAL A 328 3.88 16.08 26.72
N GLY A 329 3.73 17.09 27.58
CA GLY A 329 4.28 17.07 28.92
C GLY A 329 5.81 16.88 28.93
N ALA A 330 6.28 15.94 29.73
CA ALA A 330 7.70 15.61 29.88
C ALA A 330 8.18 14.49 28.94
N ALA A 331 7.44 14.19 27.86
CA ALA A 331 7.88 13.21 26.87
C ALA A 331 9.29 13.55 26.35
N ARG A 332 10.10 12.55 26.02
CA ARG A 332 11.44 12.78 25.45
C ARG A 332 11.41 13.60 24.16
N LYS A 333 12.45 14.40 23.92
CA LYS A 333 12.63 15.07 22.63
C LYS A 333 13.12 14.04 21.62
N LEU A 334 12.41 13.93 20.49
CA LEU A 334 12.84 13.11 19.36
C LEU A 334 13.85 13.90 18.52
N ASN A 335 14.99 13.27 18.23
CA ASN A 335 16.06 13.86 17.45
C ASN A 335 16.01 13.40 16.00
N PRO A 336 16.40 14.28 15.05
CA PRO A 336 16.52 13.86 13.68
C PRO A 336 17.66 12.85 13.48
N SER A 337 17.46 11.90 12.59
CA SER A 337 18.40 10.80 12.35
C SER A 337 18.28 10.28 10.92
N PRO A 338 19.40 10.06 10.19
CA PRO A 338 20.80 10.20 10.62
C PRO A 338 21.26 11.65 10.86
N ASP A 339 20.64 12.62 10.21
CA ASP A 339 20.95 14.05 10.35
C ASP A 339 19.67 14.90 10.23
N SER A 340 19.79 16.22 10.42
CA SER A 340 18.66 17.16 10.39
C SER A 340 17.87 17.18 9.09
N THR A 341 18.47 16.78 7.96
CA THR A 341 17.79 16.76 6.65
C THR A 341 16.78 15.63 6.54
N TRP A 342 16.84 14.63 7.41
CA TRP A 342 15.91 13.49 7.43
C TRP A 342 14.71 13.71 8.36
N GLY A 343 14.77 14.68 9.27
CA GLY A 343 13.72 14.83 10.29
C GLY A 343 13.57 13.55 11.13
N LEU A 344 12.34 13.21 11.48
CA LEU A 344 12.00 12.03 12.30
C LEU A 344 11.69 10.79 11.45
N HIS A 345 12.34 10.64 10.30
CA HIS A 345 12.05 9.62 9.28
C HIS A 345 11.92 8.17 9.81
N LEU A 346 12.67 7.81 10.85
CA LEU A 346 12.59 6.46 11.45
C LEU A 346 11.31 6.21 12.26
N THR A 347 10.52 7.26 12.54
CA THR A 347 9.28 7.17 13.31
C THR A 347 8.03 7.31 12.45
N ASP A 348 8.14 7.62 11.15
CA ASP A 348 7.01 7.95 10.26
C ASP A 348 5.82 6.99 10.37
N VAL A 349 6.09 5.69 10.50
CA VAL A 349 5.06 4.66 10.68
C VAL A 349 4.64 4.57 12.15
N ASN A 350 5.60 4.35 13.04
CA ASN A 350 5.35 3.94 14.42
C ASN A 350 4.86 5.06 15.35
N ILE A 351 5.12 6.34 15.01
CA ILE A 351 4.68 7.49 15.82
C ILE A 351 3.16 7.60 15.88
N ALA A 352 2.48 7.20 14.80
CA ALA A 352 1.02 7.25 14.63
C ALA A 352 0.43 5.87 14.24
N LEU A 353 1.08 4.77 14.65
CA LEU A 353 0.67 3.43 14.20
C LEU A 353 -0.70 3.04 14.74
N GLY A 354 -1.10 3.49 15.92
CA GLY A 354 -2.46 3.30 16.42
C GLY A 354 -3.51 4.00 15.55
N GLU A 355 -3.24 5.23 15.10
CA GLU A 355 -4.09 5.96 14.16
C GLU A 355 -4.14 5.26 12.80
N LEU A 356 -3.00 4.81 12.26
CA LEU A 356 -2.93 4.10 10.98
C LEU A 356 -3.75 2.81 10.98
N VAL A 357 -3.66 2.02 12.05
CA VAL A 357 -4.45 0.77 12.19
C VAL A 357 -5.94 1.08 12.30
N GLU A 358 -6.31 2.14 13.02
CA GLU A 358 -7.70 2.59 13.14
C GLU A 358 -8.25 3.12 11.80
N ILE A 359 -7.45 3.89 11.06
CA ILE A 359 -7.78 4.33 9.69
C ILE A 359 -8.07 3.13 8.81
N VAL A 360 -7.20 2.11 8.81
CA VAL A 360 -7.41 0.88 8.05
C VAL A 360 -8.66 0.13 8.49
N ARG A 361 -8.95 0.05 9.80
CA ARG A 361 -10.18 -0.59 10.31
C ARG A 361 -11.44 0.10 9.78
N LEU A 362 -11.48 1.43 9.85
CA LEU A 362 -12.61 2.24 9.40
C LEU A 362 -12.79 2.16 7.88
N GLN A 363 -11.69 2.20 7.13
CA GLN A 363 -11.69 2.07 5.68
C GLN A 363 -12.10 0.66 5.25
N LYS A 364 -11.68 -0.38 5.98
CA LYS A 364 -12.13 -1.76 5.78
C LYS A 364 -13.65 -1.85 5.94
N GLU A 365 -14.20 -1.33 7.02
CA GLU A 365 -15.66 -1.33 7.27
C GLU A 365 -16.42 -0.61 6.16
N ALA A 366 -15.97 0.59 5.77
CA ALA A 366 -16.58 1.34 4.68
C ALA A 366 -16.47 0.59 3.34
N TYR A 367 -15.35 -0.07 3.08
CA TYR A 367 -15.14 -0.85 1.87
C TYR A 367 -16.09 -2.05 1.79
N LEU A 368 -16.25 -2.79 2.89
CA LEU A 368 -17.11 -3.97 2.97
C LEU A 368 -18.60 -3.63 2.98
N ALA A 369 -18.98 -2.45 3.49
CA ALA A 369 -20.35 -1.96 3.48
C ALA A 369 -20.84 -1.52 2.09
N ARG A 370 -19.95 -1.42 1.08
CA ARG A 370 -20.34 -1.02 -0.27
C ARG A 370 -21.35 -2.00 -0.87
N PRO A 371 -22.48 -1.51 -1.42
CA PRO A 371 -23.45 -2.36 -2.10
C PRO A 371 -22.77 -3.12 -3.25
N GLY A 372 -22.95 -4.43 -3.28
CA GLY A 372 -22.48 -5.28 -4.37
C GLY A 372 -23.07 -4.87 -5.74
N PRO A 373 -22.49 -5.39 -6.83
CA PRO A 373 -22.89 -5.05 -8.19
C PRO A 373 -24.32 -5.55 -8.47
N ARG A 374 -25.17 -4.70 -9.06
CA ARG A 374 -26.54 -5.01 -9.46
C ARG A 374 -26.66 -5.18 -10.96
N THR A 375 -27.23 -6.30 -11.40
CA THR A 375 -27.48 -6.54 -12.83
C THR A 375 -28.79 -5.89 -13.27
N LYS A 376 -28.79 -5.20 -14.43
CA LYS A 376 -30.02 -4.77 -15.12
C LYS A 376 -30.03 -5.26 -16.56
N VAL A 377 -31.14 -5.87 -16.95
CA VAL A 377 -31.40 -6.31 -18.32
C VAL A 377 -32.33 -5.28 -18.98
N SER A 378 -31.83 -4.54 -19.96
CA SER A 378 -32.51 -3.35 -20.50
C SER A 378 -33.66 -3.64 -21.46
N ALA A 379 -33.83 -4.89 -21.92
CA ALA A 379 -34.91 -5.25 -22.84
C ALA A 379 -35.60 -6.57 -22.44
N ARG A 380 -36.86 -6.46 -21.95
CA ARG A 380 -37.70 -7.62 -21.57
C ARG A 380 -38.41 -8.28 -22.75
N LYS A 381 -38.59 -7.61 -23.89
CA LYS A 381 -39.13 -8.19 -25.14
C LYS A 381 -38.11 -8.00 -26.26
N LEU A 382 -37.66 -9.09 -26.87
CA LEU A 382 -36.57 -9.10 -27.84
C LEU A 382 -37.02 -9.74 -29.15
N ARG A 383 -36.65 -9.10 -30.28
CA ARG A 383 -36.83 -9.67 -31.61
C ARG A 383 -35.74 -10.71 -31.88
N VAL A 384 -36.13 -11.81 -32.49
CA VAL A 384 -35.20 -12.82 -33.00
C VAL A 384 -34.86 -12.47 -34.44
N ARG A 385 -33.57 -12.39 -34.77
CA ARG A 385 -33.08 -12.19 -36.14
C ARG A 385 -32.12 -13.30 -36.49
N ARG A 386 -32.36 -13.98 -37.63
CA ARG A 386 -31.52 -15.10 -38.12
C ARG A 386 -31.28 -16.17 -37.03
N GLY A 387 -32.31 -16.53 -36.27
CA GLY A 387 -32.23 -17.52 -35.19
C GLY A 387 -31.38 -17.08 -33.98
N ARG A 388 -31.04 -15.79 -33.84
CA ARG A 388 -30.29 -15.26 -32.71
C ARG A 388 -31.09 -14.18 -31.99
N VAL A 389 -30.94 -14.13 -30.67
CA VAL A 389 -31.41 -13.04 -29.83
C VAL A 389 -30.21 -12.37 -29.16
N ARG A 390 -30.18 -11.04 -29.18
CA ARG A 390 -29.14 -10.21 -28.54
C ARG A 390 -29.76 -9.58 -27.29
N VAL A 391 -29.21 -9.90 -26.12
CA VAL A 391 -29.68 -9.40 -24.83
C VAL A 391 -28.64 -8.42 -24.30
N PRO A 392 -28.93 -7.11 -24.26
CA PRO A 392 -28.04 -6.15 -23.62
C PRO A 392 -28.13 -6.32 -22.10
N VAL A 393 -26.97 -6.48 -21.47
CA VAL A 393 -26.80 -6.58 -20.01
C VAL A 393 -25.94 -5.42 -19.58
N ALA A 394 -26.38 -4.72 -18.55
CA ALA A 394 -25.65 -3.65 -17.93
C ALA A 394 -25.48 -3.97 -16.45
N CYS A 395 -24.28 -3.75 -15.93
CA CYS A 395 -23.99 -3.91 -14.51
C CYS A 395 -23.90 -2.52 -13.87
N PHE A 396 -24.67 -2.32 -12.80
CA PHE A 396 -24.83 -1.05 -12.08
C PHE A 396 -24.37 -1.21 -10.63
N GLY A 397 -24.07 -0.10 -9.95
CA GLY A 397 -23.52 -0.11 -8.59
C GLY A 397 -22.07 0.34 -8.57
N GLU A 398 -21.52 0.53 -7.38
CA GLU A 398 -20.19 1.10 -7.21
C GLU A 398 -19.08 0.08 -7.53
N GLN A 399 -19.27 -1.22 -7.27
CA GLN A 399 -18.19 -2.21 -7.35
C GLN A 399 -18.68 -3.65 -7.67
N GLY A 400 -17.90 -4.41 -8.45
CA GLY A 400 -18.04 -5.86 -8.63
C GLY A 400 -18.20 -6.35 -10.08
N VAL A 401 -18.49 -7.64 -10.25
CA VAL A 401 -18.86 -8.23 -11.54
C VAL A 401 -20.26 -8.78 -11.41
N CYS A 402 -21.16 -8.34 -12.27
CA CYS A 402 -22.45 -8.96 -12.42
C CYS A 402 -22.25 -10.28 -13.16
N GLU A 403 -22.29 -11.39 -12.42
CA GLU A 403 -22.34 -12.72 -12.99
C GLU A 403 -23.73 -13.31 -12.83
N GLY A 404 -24.16 -14.06 -13.83
CA GLY A 404 -25.47 -14.67 -13.79
C GLY A 404 -25.78 -15.47 -15.04
N THR A 405 -26.96 -16.08 -15.03
CA THR A 405 -27.46 -16.82 -16.18
C THR A 405 -28.68 -16.11 -16.75
N LEU A 406 -28.62 -15.79 -18.04
CA LEU A 406 -29.76 -15.30 -18.79
C LEU A 406 -30.50 -16.44 -19.45
N ARG A 407 -31.83 -16.42 -19.40
CA ARG A 407 -32.70 -17.29 -20.20
C ARG A 407 -33.47 -16.48 -21.23
N ALA A 408 -33.38 -16.87 -22.50
CA ALA A 408 -34.17 -16.31 -23.60
C ALA A 408 -34.44 -17.39 -24.67
N GLY A 409 -35.66 -17.46 -25.20
CA GLY A 409 -36.04 -18.40 -26.25
C GLY A 409 -35.83 -19.88 -25.89
N GLY A 410 -35.97 -20.24 -24.61
CA GLY A 410 -35.75 -21.60 -24.10
C GLY A 410 -34.28 -21.98 -23.89
N ARG A 411 -33.31 -21.07 -24.15
CA ARG A 411 -31.88 -21.30 -23.95
C ARG A 411 -31.33 -20.48 -22.79
N LYS A 412 -30.26 -20.97 -22.18
CA LYS A 412 -29.51 -20.31 -21.10
C LYS A 412 -28.14 -19.86 -21.62
N ALA A 413 -27.64 -18.73 -21.12
CA ALA A 413 -26.28 -18.28 -21.36
C ALA A 413 -25.74 -17.61 -20.09
N ARG A 414 -24.54 -18.00 -19.65
CA ARG A 414 -23.83 -17.32 -18.57
C ARG A 414 -23.27 -16.00 -19.08
N PHE A 415 -23.22 -15.00 -18.21
CA PHE A 415 -22.55 -13.74 -18.48
C PHE A 415 -21.75 -13.30 -17.27
N SER A 416 -20.81 -12.42 -17.55
CA SER A 416 -19.95 -11.75 -16.60
C SER A 416 -19.74 -10.34 -17.17
N VAL A 417 -20.18 -9.33 -16.43
CA VAL A 417 -20.19 -7.91 -16.85
C VAL A 417 -19.67 -7.05 -15.70
N PRO A 418 -18.52 -6.38 -15.87
CA PRO A 418 -18.03 -5.42 -14.89
C PRO A 418 -19.02 -4.28 -14.64
N THR A 419 -19.14 -3.80 -13.39
CA THR A 419 -19.93 -2.59 -13.07
C THR A 419 -19.54 -1.40 -13.95
N GLY A 420 -20.52 -0.57 -14.31
CA GLY A 420 -20.30 0.58 -15.20
C GLY A 420 -20.20 0.23 -16.69
N THR A 421 -20.13 -1.06 -17.04
CA THR A 421 -20.04 -1.52 -18.43
C THR A 421 -21.35 -2.14 -18.93
N LYS A 422 -21.42 -2.29 -20.27
CA LYS A 422 -22.51 -2.98 -20.96
C LYS A 422 -21.93 -4.08 -21.83
N LYS A 423 -22.59 -5.23 -21.85
CA LYS A 423 -22.26 -6.37 -22.72
C LYS A 423 -23.50 -6.86 -23.44
N VAL A 424 -23.34 -7.33 -24.67
CA VAL A 424 -24.42 -7.99 -25.40
C VAL A 424 -24.21 -9.49 -25.36
N VAL A 425 -25.14 -10.20 -24.70
CA VAL A 425 -25.16 -11.67 -24.64
C VAL A 425 -25.98 -12.18 -25.81
N VAL A 426 -25.41 -13.10 -26.60
CA VAL A 426 -26.05 -13.63 -27.81
C VAL A 426 -26.46 -15.08 -27.58
N LEU A 427 -27.75 -15.40 -27.76
CA LEU A 427 -28.26 -16.77 -27.68
C LEU A 427 -28.81 -17.22 -29.04
N ARG A 428 -28.49 -18.46 -29.45
CA ARG A 428 -29.14 -19.12 -30.61
C ARG A 428 -30.45 -19.74 -30.18
N VAL A 429 -31.57 -19.35 -30.77
CA VAL A 429 -32.92 -19.84 -30.42
C VAL A 429 -33.45 -20.81 -31.48
N LYS A 430 -34.42 -21.66 -31.11
CA LYS A 430 -35.03 -22.63 -32.04
C LYS A 430 -35.63 -21.93 -33.26
N ARG A 431 -35.63 -22.60 -34.43
CA ARG A 431 -36.33 -22.15 -35.65
C ARG A 431 -37.82 -21.91 -35.32
N GLY A 432 -38.40 -20.87 -35.93
CA GLY A 432 -39.81 -20.48 -35.72
C GLY A 432 -40.07 -19.44 -34.62
N VAL A 433 -39.13 -19.20 -33.68
CA VAL A 433 -39.32 -18.18 -32.63
C VAL A 433 -39.10 -16.79 -33.20
N LYS A 434 -40.16 -15.95 -33.27
CA LYS A 434 -40.08 -14.56 -33.77
C LYS A 434 -39.79 -13.52 -32.68
N ARG A 435 -40.27 -13.76 -31.45
CA ARG A 435 -40.06 -12.89 -30.27
C ARG A 435 -39.83 -13.72 -29.02
N THR A 436 -39.08 -13.19 -28.07
CA THR A 436 -38.88 -13.83 -26.76
C THR A 436 -38.69 -12.80 -25.64
N LYS A 437 -38.78 -13.25 -24.38
CA LYS A 437 -38.45 -12.46 -23.21
C LYS A 437 -37.13 -12.94 -22.62
N ALA A 438 -36.28 -12.01 -22.19
CA ALA A 438 -35.10 -12.32 -21.39
C ALA A 438 -35.46 -12.29 -19.91
N LYS A 439 -35.07 -13.33 -19.18
CA LYS A 439 -35.18 -13.41 -17.72
C LYS A 439 -33.78 -13.65 -17.15
N LEU A 440 -33.41 -12.88 -16.14
CA LEU A 440 -32.26 -13.16 -15.28
C LEU A 440 -32.68 -14.30 -14.33
N LEU A 441 -31.90 -15.38 -14.28
CA LEU A 441 -32.15 -16.52 -13.41
C LEU A 441 -31.45 -16.37 -12.07
#